data_AF-A0A428PXM4-F1
#
_entry.id   AF-A0A428PXM4-F1
#
_cell.length_a   1.000
_cell.length_b   1.000
_cell.length_c   1.000
_cell.angle_alpha   90.00
_cell.angle_beta   90.00
_cell.angle_gamma   90.00
#
_symmetry.space_group_name_H-M   'P 1'
#
loop_
_entity.id
_entity.type
_entity.pdbx_description
1 polymer ?
#
loop_
_entity_poly.entity_id
_entity_poly.type
_entity_poly.pdbx_seq_one_letter_code
_entity_poly.pdbx_strand_id
1 'polypeptide(L)'
;MSESHTKKPQPEDGDAAVSVNVGAMEKEMMDDTSVPTLSTEEDAQILRKIDLYLVPIFLFSYLFQTLDKQALGFSAIMGLEEDLNLSGSQYSWASSIYYFGYLAFSYPASYLIVKLPLGRLIASACTMWGAVLIASAGSFNASGLLAARFFLGVAEASIAPGLATMVSMWYKKSEQPLRHGVWFMGNVMAGFFSSLLSYAISFIKADISPWQILFIIFGSVTMLRGLCLLWLIPDHPTTARFLLAEQREKAVVRVATNMTSVKNDAFKMY
;
A
#
# COMPACT_ATOMS: atom_id res chain seq x y z
N MET A 1 27.86 50.17 44.40
CA MET A 1 27.25 50.85 43.24
C MET A 1 26.64 49.75 42.39
N SER A 2 25.36 49.45 42.60
CA SER A 2 24.23 49.82 41.70
C SER A 2 24.35 49.09 40.35
N GLU A 3 23.40 48.31 39.85
CA GLU A 3 21.95 48.27 40.06
C GLU A 3 21.38 47.01 39.40
N SER A 4 20.29 46.49 39.95
CA SER A 4 19.43 45.48 39.34
C SER A 4 18.60 46.07 38.21
N HIS A 5 18.43 45.35 37.09
CA HIS A 5 17.16 45.42 36.35
C HIS A 5 16.75 44.07 35.76
N THR A 6 15.58 43.66 36.23
CA THR A 6 14.71 42.57 35.83
C THR A 6 14.05 42.82 34.47
N LYS A 7 13.93 41.78 33.64
CA LYS A 7 12.78 41.64 32.73
C LYS A 7 12.51 40.17 32.39
N LYS A 8 11.28 39.74 32.66
CA LYS A 8 10.66 38.43 32.37
C LYS A 8 9.90 38.48 31.00
N PRO A 9 9.35 37.37 30.46
CA PRO A 9 9.47 36.94 29.06
C PRO A 9 8.15 36.97 28.22
N GLN A 10 8.22 36.44 26.98
CA GLN A 10 7.18 35.94 26.02
C GLN A 10 6.93 36.77 24.73
N PRO A 11 6.37 36.19 23.62
CA PRO A 11 6.31 34.78 23.17
C PRO A 11 6.58 34.52 21.64
N GLU A 12 6.85 33.24 21.33
CA GLU A 12 6.42 32.39 20.20
C GLU A 12 6.58 32.72 18.69
N ASP A 13 6.73 31.60 17.97
CA ASP A 13 6.54 31.27 16.55
C ASP A 13 7.65 31.64 15.55
N GLY A 14 8.23 30.71 14.78
CA GLY A 14 7.91 29.30 14.54
C GLY A 14 8.95 28.63 13.63
N ASP A 15 8.71 27.36 13.35
CA ASP A 15 9.44 26.49 12.40
C ASP A 15 10.89 26.11 12.76
N ALA A 16 11.04 25.35 13.84
CA ALA A 16 12.13 24.38 13.95
C ALA A 16 11.55 22.98 13.67
N ALA A 17 11.66 22.54 12.41
CA ALA A 17 11.46 21.15 12.04
C ALA A 17 12.40 20.28 12.88
N VAL A 18 11.84 19.62 13.90
CA VAL A 18 12.54 18.59 14.67
C VAL A 18 12.70 17.38 13.75
N SER A 19 13.75 17.40 12.94
CA SER A 19 14.28 16.20 12.31
C SER A 19 14.83 15.32 13.43
N VAL A 20 13.96 14.49 14.02
CA VAL A 20 14.37 13.44 14.95
C VAL A 20 15.34 12.54 14.19
N ASN A 21 16.61 12.67 14.50
CA ASN A 21 17.68 11.92 13.88
C ASN A 21 17.57 10.47 14.40
N VAL A 22 16.85 9.64 13.65
CA VAL A 22 16.57 8.23 14.01
C VAL A 22 17.86 7.48 14.33
N GLY A 23 18.96 7.81 13.64
CA GLY A 23 20.28 7.23 13.90
C GLY A 23 20.90 7.63 15.24
N ALA A 24 20.46 8.73 15.87
CA ALA A 24 20.89 9.13 17.22
C ALA A 24 20.11 8.38 18.30
N MET A 25 18.77 8.25 18.14
CA MET A 25 17.96 7.38 19.02
C MET A 25 18.40 5.92 18.94
N GLU A 26 18.74 5.44 17.75
CA GLU A 26 19.21 4.07 17.52
C GLU A 26 20.60 3.82 18.15
N LYS A 27 21.43 4.87 18.28
CA LYS A 27 22.72 4.81 18.97
C LYS A 27 22.59 4.87 20.49
N GLU A 28 21.69 5.71 21.01
CA GLU A 28 21.44 5.80 22.45
C GLU A 28 20.74 4.54 22.98
N MET A 29 19.87 3.90 22.19
CA MET A 29 19.22 2.62 22.57
C MET A 29 20.14 1.39 22.47
N MET A 30 21.30 1.48 21.81
CA MET A 30 22.29 0.39 21.78
C MET A 30 23.26 0.44 22.96
N ASP A 31 23.38 1.57 23.65
CA ASP A 31 24.29 1.73 24.81
C ASP A 31 23.60 1.34 26.14
N ASP A 32 22.27 1.33 26.18
CA ASP A 32 21.50 0.94 27.37
C ASP A 32 21.01 -0.51 27.26
N THR A 33 21.77 -1.43 27.86
CA THR A 33 21.51 -2.89 27.95
C THR A 33 20.21 -3.30 28.66
N SER A 34 19.26 -2.40 28.90
CA SER A 34 17.93 -2.74 29.42
C SER A 34 16.89 -2.68 28.31
N VAL A 35 16.74 -3.78 27.57
CA VAL A 35 15.54 -3.99 26.75
C VAL A 35 14.35 -4.00 27.73
N PRO A 36 13.41 -3.04 27.69
CA PRO A 36 12.28 -3.06 28.60
C PRO A 36 11.47 -4.32 28.28
N THR A 37 11.46 -5.28 29.20
CA THR A 37 10.65 -6.50 29.05
C THR A 37 9.19 -6.09 29.11
N LEU A 38 8.57 -5.91 27.94
CA LEU A 38 7.15 -5.66 27.80
C LEU A 38 6.35 -6.80 28.48
N SER A 39 5.37 -6.44 29.29
CA SER A 39 4.40 -7.42 29.80
C SER A 39 3.63 -8.02 28.62
N THR A 40 3.44 -9.35 28.64
CA THR A 40 2.71 -10.11 27.60
C THR A 40 1.32 -9.54 27.32
N GLU A 41 0.69 -8.90 28.32
CA GLU A 41 -0.64 -8.28 28.18
C GLU A 41 -0.60 -6.95 27.41
N GLU A 42 0.37 -6.08 27.70
CA GLU A 42 0.55 -4.81 26.97
C GLU A 42 0.90 -5.08 25.50
N ASP A 43 1.72 -6.11 25.30
CA ASP A 43 2.16 -6.58 24.00
C ASP A 43 0.98 -7.04 23.11
N ALA A 44 0.08 -7.84 23.68
CA ALA A 44 -1.14 -8.28 23.01
C ALA A 44 -2.13 -7.14 22.72
N GLN A 45 -2.22 -6.14 23.59
CA GLN A 45 -3.08 -4.97 23.37
C GLN A 45 -2.57 -4.11 22.22
N ILE A 46 -1.26 -3.85 22.16
CA ILE A 46 -0.64 -3.10 21.06
C ILE A 46 -0.83 -3.84 19.75
N LEU A 47 -0.59 -5.16 19.73
CA LEU A 47 -0.82 -6.01 18.56
C LEU A 47 -2.25 -5.96 18.04
N ARG A 48 -3.25 -6.10 18.91
CA ARG A 48 -4.67 -6.05 18.48
C ARG A 48 -5.01 -4.72 17.84
N LYS A 49 -4.45 -3.62 18.35
CA LYS A 49 -4.68 -2.28 17.82
C LYS A 49 -4.00 -2.10 16.45
N ILE A 50 -2.79 -2.63 16.29
CA ILE A 50 -2.10 -2.67 14.98
C ILE A 50 -2.88 -3.53 14.00
N ASP A 51 -3.30 -4.73 14.40
CA ASP A 51 -4.06 -5.65 13.55
C ASP A 51 -5.39 -5.02 13.10
N LEU A 52 -6.12 -4.35 13.98
CA LEU A 52 -7.38 -3.70 13.65
C LEU A 52 -7.25 -2.58 12.61
N TYR A 53 -6.08 -1.97 12.49
CA TYR A 53 -5.80 -0.94 11.47
C TYR A 53 -5.16 -1.51 10.20
N LEU A 54 -4.12 -2.34 10.30
CA LEU A 54 -3.34 -2.82 9.15
C LEU A 54 -3.97 -4.01 8.45
N VAL A 55 -4.57 -4.95 9.18
CA VAL A 55 -5.13 -6.17 8.58
C VAL A 55 -6.26 -5.86 7.60
N PRO A 56 -7.22 -4.97 7.89
CA PRO A 56 -8.21 -4.55 6.90
C PRO A 56 -7.57 -3.95 5.65
N ILE A 57 -6.53 -3.11 5.81
CA ILE A 57 -5.83 -2.49 4.68
C ILE A 57 -5.18 -3.55 3.79
N PHE A 58 -4.54 -4.57 4.36
CA PHE A 58 -3.96 -5.68 3.60
C PHE A 58 -5.02 -6.51 2.88
N LEU A 59 -6.10 -6.85 3.59
CA LEU A 59 -7.22 -7.61 3.04
C LEU A 59 -7.86 -6.88 1.86
N PHE A 60 -8.22 -5.60 2.03
CA PHE A 60 -8.82 -4.78 0.97
C PHE A 60 -7.84 -4.58 -0.19
N SER A 61 -6.57 -4.33 0.08
CA SER A 61 -5.60 -4.10 -0.99
C SER A 61 -5.51 -5.29 -1.93
N TYR A 62 -5.51 -6.50 -1.39
CA TYR A 62 -5.46 -7.72 -2.20
C TYR A 62 -6.80 -8.10 -2.83
N LEU A 63 -7.91 -7.79 -2.15
CA LEU A 63 -9.25 -7.91 -2.70
C LEU A 63 -9.35 -7.09 -4.00
N PHE A 64 -9.07 -5.79 -3.95
CA PHE A 64 -9.09 -4.92 -5.12
C PHE A 64 -8.08 -5.36 -6.19
N GLN A 65 -6.89 -5.83 -5.77
CA GLN A 65 -5.85 -6.28 -6.70
C GLN A 65 -6.32 -7.47 -7.53
N THR A 66 -7.07 -8.36 -6.89
CA THR A 66 -7.62 -9.55 -7.53
C THR A 66 -8.84 -9.22 -8.38
N LEU A 67 -9.72 -8.32 -7.89
CA LEU A 67 -10.87 -7.83 -8.64
C LEU A 67 -10.46 -7.19 -9.98
N ASP A 68 -9.43 -6.35 -9.95
CA ASP A 68 -8.99 -5.61 -11.14
C ASP A 68 -8.34 -6.52 -12.18
N LYS A 69 -7.63 -7.58 -11.75
CA LYS A 69 -7.12 -8.61 -12.66
C LYS A 69 -8.25 -9.40 -13.31
N GLN A 70 -9.31 -9.71 -12.57
CA GLN A 70 -10.47 -10.41 -13.11
C GLN A 70 -11.36 -9.49 -13.98
N ALA A 71 -11.29 -8.17 -13.79
CA ALA A 71 -12.06 -7.19 -14.55
C ALA A 71 -11.91 -7.34 -16.07
N LEU A 72 -10.72 -7.70 -16.55
CA LEU A 72 -10.51 -7.98 -17.97
C LEU A 72 -11.35 -9.18 -18.45
N GLY A 73 -11.39 -10.27 -17.67
CA GLY A 73 -12.21 -11.44 -17.98
C GLY A 73 -13.70 -11.11 -18.04
N PHE A 74 -14.20 -10.29 -17.11
CA PHE A 74 -15.60 -9.87 -17.14
C PHE A 74 -15.91 -8.93 -18.30
N SER A 75 -15.01 -7.99 -18.60
CA SER A 75 -15.18 -7.10 -19.73
C SER A 75 -15.28 -7.85 -21.06
N ALA A 76 -14.54 -8.96 -21.22
CA ALA A 76 -14.65 -9.81 -22.40
C ALA A 76 -16.06 -10.38 -22.58
N ILE A 77 -16.67 -10.89 -21.49
CA ILE A 77 -18.04 -11.41 -21.49
C ILE A 77 -19.07 -10.30 -21.76
N MET A 78 -18.75 -9.06 -21.37
CA MET A 78 -19.60 -7.87 -21.54
C MET A 78 -19.44 -7.17 -22.90
N GLY A 79 -18.83 -7.83 -23.89
CA GLY A 79 -18.73 -7.32 -25.27
C GLY A 79 -17.51 -6.47 -25.58
N LEU A 80 -16.48 -6.44 -24.71
CA LEU A 80 -15.23 -5.70 -24.98
C LEU A 80 -14.58 -6.11 -26.30
N GLU A 81 -14.59 -7.41 -26.63
CA GLU A 81 -13.97 -7.92 -27.85
C GLU A 81 -14.65 -7.40 -29.13
N GLU A 82 -15.98 -7.31 -29.10
CA GLU A 82 -16.80 -6.79 -30.20
C GLU A 82 -16.63 -5.26 -30.32
N ASP A 83 -16.69 -4.54 -29.21
CA ASP A 83 -16.59 -3.07 -29.19
C ASP A 83 -15.21 -2.56 -29.66
N LEU A 84 -14.12 -3.25 -29.29
CA LEU A 84 -12.75 -2.85 -29.65
C LEU A 84 -12.23 -3.56 -30.91
N ASN A 85 -13.05 -4.40 -31.55
CA ASN A 85 -12.65 -5.28 -32.66
C ASN A 85 -11.34 -6.03 -32.37
N LEU A 86 -11.26 -6.66 -31.20
CA LEU A 86 -10.06 -7.39 -30.79
C LEU A 86 -9.87 -8.62 -31.68
N SER A 87 -8.78 -8.65 -32.44
CA SER A 87 -8.38 -9.85 -33.19
C SER A 87 -7.84 -10.92 -32.23
N GLY A 88 -8.10 -12.21 -32.50
CA GLY A 88 -8.06 -13.28 -31.49
C GLY A 88 -6.81 -13.41 -30.59
N SER A 89 -5.63 -12.93 -30.98
CA SER A 89 -4.44 -12.94 -30.12
C SER A 89 -4.28 -11.68 -29.26
N GLN A 90 -4.95 -10.58 -29.60
CA GLN A 90 -4.83 -9.28 -28.90
C GLN A 90 -5.43 -9.34 -27.50
N TYR A 91 -6.51 -10.09 -27.29
CA TYR A 91 -7.08 -10.32 -25.96
C TYR A 91 -6.08 -11.03 -25.03
N SER A 92 -5.44 -12.09 -25.53
CA SER A 92 -4.37 -12.78 -24.78
C SER A 92 -3.20 -11.85 -24.50
N TRP A 93 -2.78 -11.05 -25.48
CA TRP A 93 -1.74 -10.03 -25.28
C TRP A 93 -2.15 -8.95 -24.26
N ALA A 94 -3.42 -8.56 -24.18
CA ALA A 94 -3.91 -7.62 -23.17
C ALA A 94 -3.83 -8.17 -21.75
N SER A 95 -3.94 -9.48 -21.58
CA SER A 95 -3.69 -10.15 -20.30
C SER A 95 -2.19 -10.27 -20.00
N SER A 96 -1.37 -10.58 -21.01
CA SER A 96 0.07 -10.80 -20.83
C SER A 96 0.86 -9.50 -20.62
N ILE A 97 0.53 -8.41 -21.33
CA ILE A 97 1.28 -7.14 -21.29
C ILE A 97 1.32 -6.50 -19.89
N TYR A 98 0.29 -6.76 -19.09
CA TYR A 98 0.27 -6.43 -17.68
C TYR A 98 1.49 -6.99 -16.94
N TYR A 99 1.83 -8.27 -17.15
CA TYR A 99 2.98 -8.90 -16.48
C TYR A 99 4.31 -8.34 -16.96
N PHE A 100 4.42 -7.94 -18.23
CA PHE A 100 5.61 -7.26 -18.73
C PHE A 100 5.82 -5.90 -18.05
N GLY A 101 4.75 -5.10 -17.91
CA GLY A 101 4.79 -3.84 -17.16
C GLY A 101 5.16 -4.06 -15.69
N TYR A 102 4.55 -5.07 -15.07
CA TYR A 102 4.83 -5.45 -13.68
C TYR A 102 6.30 -5.85 -13.49
N LEU A 103 6.85 -6.70 -14.36
CA LEU A 103 8.25 -7.14 -14.31
C LEU A 103 9.22 -5.99 -14.53
N ALA A 104 8.96 -5.14 -15.53
CA ALA A 104 9.81 -3.99 -15.85
C ALA A 104 9.90 -3.02 -14.68
N PHE A 105 8.78 -2.79 -13.97
CA PHE A 105 8.75 -1.87 -12.84
C PHE A 105 9.04 -2.52 -11.48
N SER A 106 9.09 -3.85 -11.38
CA SER A 106 9.39 -4.56 -10.13
C SER A 106 10.73 -4.17 -9.51
N TYR A 107 11.77 -4.03 -10.34
CA TYR A 107 13.10 -3.60 -9.88
C TYR A 107 13.12 -2.12 -9.43
N PRO A 108 12.65 -1.14 -10.24
CA PRO A 108 12.48 0.24 -9.78
C PRO A 108 11.62 0.37 -8.53
N ALA A 109 10.52 -0.38 -8.44
CA ALA A 109 9.62 -0.36 -7.29
C ALA A 109 10.33 -0.77 -6.00
N SER A 110 11.14 -1.84 -6.05
CA SER A 110 11.91 -2.31 -4.91
C SER A 110 12.95 -1.27 -4.46
N TYR A 111 13.57 -0.57 -5.39
CA TYR A 111 14.47 0.55 -5.07
C TYR A 111 13.75 1.74 -4.43
N LEU A 112 12.58 2.10 -4.96
CA LEU A 112 11.75 3.20 -4.42
C LEU A 112 11.26 2.90 -3.00
N ILE A 113 10.91 1.64 -2.71
CA ILE A 113 10.46 1.19 -1.38
C ILE A 113 11.52 1.44 -0.30
N VAL A 114 12.81 1.32 -0.65
CA VAL A 114 13.91 1.55 0.30
C VAL A 114 14.17 3.04 0.52
N LYS A 115 13.97 3.88 -0.51
CA LYS A 115 14.30 5.31 -0.47
C LYS A 115 13.16 6.22 -0.02
N LEU A 116 11.92 5.85 -0.30
CA LEU A 116 10.76 6.71 -0.08
C LEU A 116 9.95 6.28 1.15
N PRO A 117 9.22 7.22 1.78
CA PRO A 117 8.27 6.88 2.83
C PRO A 117 7.25 5.84 2.32
N LEU A 118 7.26 4.67 2.94
CA LEU A 118 6.56 3.47 2.46
C LEU A 118 5.05 3.69 2.35
N GLY A 119 4.45 4.38 3.33
CA GLY A 119 3.02 4.64 3.38
C GLY A 119 2.56 5.50 2.21
N ARG A 120 3.22 6.65 1.98
CA ARG A 120 2.94 7.52 0.83
C ARG A 120 3.21 6.84 -0.50
N LEU A 121 4.25 6.02 -0.59
CA LEU A 121 4.56 5.28 -1.82
C LEU A 121 3.43 4.30 -2.19
N ILE A 122 2.98 3.48 -1.23
CA ILE A 122 1.90 2.51 -1.46
C ILE A 122 0.59 3.23 -1.79
N ALA A 123 0.27 4.31 -1.08
CA ALA A 123 -0.95 5.05 -1.29
C ALA A 123 -0.96 5.79 -2.64
N SER A 124 0.15 6.44 -3.03
CA SER A 124 0.29 7.07 -4.35
C SER A 124 0.24 6.04 -5.49
N ALA A 125 0.89 4.88 -5.31
CA ALA A 125 0.79 3.77 -6.27
C ALA A 125 -0.66 3.27 -6.40
N CYS A 126 -1.40 3.15 -5.29
CA CYS A 126 -2.82 2.78 -5.33
C CYS A 126 -3.69 3.82 -6.05
N THR A 127 -3.44 5.12 -5.84
CA THR A 127 -4.16 6.19 -6.54
C THR A 127 -3.85 6.18 -8.03
N MET A 128 -2.57 6.03 -8.41
CA MET A 128 -2.15 5.93 -9.82
C MET A 128 -2.74 4.69 -10.50
N TRP A 129 -2.75 3.56 -9.81
CA TRP A 129 -3.39 2.33 -10.25
C TRP A 129 -4.88 2.53 -10.53
N GLY A 130 -5.63 3.14 -9.60
CA GLY A 130 -7.04 3.47 -9.81
C GLY A 130 -7.26 4.42 -10.99
N ALA A 131 -6.42 5.44 -11.14
CA ALA A 131 -6.50 6.39 -12.26
C ALA A 131 -6.27 5.72 -13.63
N VAL A 132 -5.29 4.82 -13.73
CA VAL A 132 -5.04 4.04 -14.96
C VAL A 132 -6.20 3.09 -15.26
N LEU A 133 -6.85 2.55 -14.24
CA LEU A 133 -8.04 1.70 -14.43
C LEU A 133 -9.22 2.50 -14.98
N ILE A 134 -9.48 3.71 -14.47
CA ILE A 134 -10.50 4.61 -15.04
C ILE A 134 -10.12 4.97 -16.49
N ALA A 135 -8.85 5.29 -16.75
CA ALA A 135 -8.38 5.59 -18.10
C ALA A 135 -8.56 4.41 -19.07
N SER A 136 -8.52 3.17 -18.57
CA SER A 136 -8.78 1.96 -19.36
C SER A 136 -10.22 1.91 -19.91
N ALA A 137 -11.19 2.56 -19.27
CA ALA A 137 -12.55 2.66 -19.79
C ALA A 137 -12.64 3.52 -21.06
N GLY A 138 -11.71 4.46 -21.24
CA GLY A 138 -11.63 5.34 -22.40
C GLY A 138 -10.89 4.74 -23.60
N SER A 139 -10.55 3.45 -23.58
CA SER A 139 -9.85 2.82 -24.71
C SER A 139 -10.83 2.49 -25.84
N PHE A 140 -10.64 3.10 -27.01
CA PHE A 140 -11.45 2.82 -28.20
C PHE A 140 -10.84 1.77 -29.14
N ASN A 141 -9.58 1.39 -28.91
CA ASN A 141 -8.80 0.51 -29.79
C ASN A 141 -8.00 -0.52 -28.98
N ALA A 142 -7.63 -1.64 -29.61
CA ALA A 142 -6.76 -2.66 -29.03
C ALA A 142 -5.45 -2.09 -28.45
N SER A 143 -4.80 -1.17 -29.15
CA SER A 143 -3.54 -0.54 -28.71
C SER A 143 -3.72 0.31 -27.45
N GLY A 144 -4.85 1.01 -27.30
CA GLY A 144 -5.18 1.78 -26.12
C GLY A 144 -5.37 0.88 -24.90
N LEU A 145 -6.06 -0.24 -25.09
CA LEU A 145 -6.24 -1.26 -24.05
C LEU A 145 -4.88 -1.85 -23.63
N LEU A 146 -4.03 -2.23 -24.58
CA LEU A 146 -2.69 -2.76 -24.31
C LEU A 146 -1.83 -1.77 -23.52
N ALA A 147 -1.81 -0.50 -23.92
CA ALA A 147 -1.07 0.55 -23.22
C ALA A 147 -1.59 0.75 -21.79
N ALA A 148 -2.91 0.84 -21.62
CA ALA A 148 -3.52 1.00 -20.30
C ALA A 148 -3.15 -0.18 -19.38
N ARG A 149 -3.16 -1.42 -19.90
CA ARG A 149 -2.77 -2.62 -19.13
C ARG A 149 -1.29 -2.67 -18.79
N PHE A 150 -0.42 -2.20 -19.69
CA PHE A 150 1.00 -2.06 -19.39
C PHE A 150 1.22 -1.10 -18.21
N PHE A 151 0.63 0.09 -18.26
CA PHE A 151 0.73 1.07 -17.16
C PHE A 151 0.06 0.60 -15.88
N LEU A 152 -1.00 -0.22 -15.98
CA LEU A 152 -1.62 -0.87 -14.83
C LEU A 152 -0.61 -1.77 -14.11
N GLY A 153 0.11 -2.60 -14.87
CA GLY A 153 1.19 -3.45 -14.32
C GLY A 153 2.31 -2.65 -13.67
N VAL A 154 2.71 -1.53 -14.29
CA VAL A 154 3.71 -0.60 -13.74
C VAL A 154 3.24 -0.04 -12.39
N ALA A 155 2.00 0.43 -12.29
CA ALA A 155 1.46 1.00 -11.06
C ALA A 155 1.30 -0.04 -9.94
N GLU A 156 0.97 -1.29 -10.28
CA GLU A 156 0.72 -2.36 -9.31
C GLU A 156 2.02 -2.98 -8.76
N ALA A 157 3.15 -2.87 -9.47
CA ALA A 157 4.40 -3.55 -9.14
C ALA A 157 4.99 -3.20 -7.77
N SER A 158 4.73 -2.00 -7.24
CA SER A 158 5.20 -1.59 -5.91
C SER A 158 4.29 -2.04 -4.76
N ILE A 159 3.06 -2.49 -5.04
CA ILE A 159 2.08 -2.78 -3.99
C ILE A 159 2.47 -4.04 -3.22
N ALA A 160 2.71 -5.16 -3.90
CA ALA A 160 3.08 -6.42 -3.25
C ALA A 160 4.36 -6.33 -2.39
N PRO A 161 5.51 -5.87 -2.92
CA PRO A 161 6.71 -5.71 -2.10
C PRO A 161 6.56 -4.62 -1.03
N GLY A 162 5.76 -3.58 -1.30
CA GLY A 162 5.47 -2.53 -0.31
C GLY A 162 4.71 -3.06 0.89
N LEU A 163 3.64 -3.83 0.66
CA LEU A 163 2.85 -4.46 1.72
C LEU A 163 3.66 -5.50 2.51
N ALA A 164 4.48 -6.31 1.83
CA ALA A 164 5.36 -7.27 2.49
C ALA A 164 6.40 -6.58 3.40
N THR A 165 6.97 -5.47 2.93
CA THR A 165 7.89 -4.64 3.73
C THR A 165 7.16 -4.03 4.92
N MET A 166 5.93 -3.56 4.73
CA MET A 166 5.10 -3.02 5.81
C MET A 166 4.82 -4.09 6.88
N VAL A 167 4.45 -5.31 6.49
CA VAL A 167 4.28 -6.41 7.45
C VAL A 167 5.58 -6.68 8.23
N SER A 168 6.72 -6.64 7.56
CA SER A 168 8.03 -6.86 8.20
C SER A 168 8.40 -5.74 9.19
N MET A 169 7.93 -4.52 8.98
CA MET A 169 8.17 -3.37 9.87
C MET A 169 7.28 -3.34 11.12
N TRP A 170 6.11 -4.01 11.08
CA TRP A 170 5.10 -3.92 12.13
C TRP A 170 4.92 -5.20 12.94
N TYR A 171 5.36 -6.35 12.41
CA TYR A 171 5.12 -7.67 13.01
C TYR A 171 6.39 -8.47 13.28
N LYS A 172 6.37 -9.27 14.35
CA LYS A 172 7.44 -10.23 14.64
C LYS A 172 7.47 -11.35 13.61
N LYS A 173 8.63 -11.98 13.37
CA LYS A 173 8.77 -13.08 12.39
C LYS A 173 7.79 -14.24 12.62
N SER A 174 7.48 -14.55 13.88
CA SER A 174 6.51 -15.59 14.26
C SER A 174 5.05 -15.23 13.91
N GLU A 175 4.76 -13.95 13.68
CA GLU A 175 3.41 -13.43 13.49
C GLU A 175 3.05 -13.17 12.04
N GLN A 176 4.08 -12.95 11.20
CA GLN A 176 3.94 -12.66 9.79
C GLN A 176 3.13 -13.71 9.03
N PRO A 177 3.29 -15.03 9.23
CA PRO A 177 2.57 -16.04 8.43
C PRO A 177 1.06 -15.94 8.55
N LEU A 178 0.53 -15.72 9.76
CA LEU A 178 -0.90 -15.55 9.98
C LEU A 178 -1.45 -14.33 9.23
N ARG A 179 -0.71 -13.20 9.22
CA ARG A 179 -1.13 -11.97 8.54
C ARG A 179 -1.02 -12.10 7.02
N HIS A 180 -0.02 -12.81 6.52
CA HIS A 180 0.04 -13.20 5.10
C HIS A 180 -1.13 -14.12 4.73
N GLY A 181 -1.57 -15.01 5.63
CA GLY A 181 -2.78 -15.81 5.44
C GLY A 181 -4.04 -14.96 5.30
N VAL A 182 -4.23 -13.95 6.17
CA VAL A 182 -5.35 -13.00 6.05
C VAL A 182 -5.24 -12.15 4.79
N TRP A 183 -4.02 -11.74 4.43
CA TRP A 183 -3.77 -11.06 3.16
C TRP A 183 -4.26 -11.91 1.98
N PHE A 184 -3.96 -13.22 1.99
CA PHE A 184 -4.38 -14.15 0.94
C PHE A 184 -5.90 -14.39 0.90
N MET A 185 -6.60 -14.26 2.03
CA MET A 185 -8.08 -14.35 2.09
C MET A 185 -8.76 -13.33 1.16
N GLY A 186 -8.08 -12.22 0.86
CA GLY A 186 -8.55 -11.23 -0.12
C GLY A 186 -8.84 -11.83 -1.50
N ASN A 187 -8.09 -12.85 -1.95
CA ASN A 187 -8.35 -13.56 -3.21
C ASN A 187 -9.75 -14.22 -3.22
N VAL A 188 -10.07 -14.92 -2.12
CA VAL A 188 -11.33 -15.67 -2.00
C VAL A 188 -12.52 -14.71 -1.96
N MET A 189 -12.39 -13.65 -1.16
CA MET A 189 -13.40 -12.60 -1.11
C MET A 189 -13.58 -11.93 -2.47
N ALA A 190 -12.49 -11.63 -3.19
CA ALA A 190 -12.56 -11.05 -4.52
C ALA A 190 -13.37 -11.92 -5.49
N GLY A 191 -13.20 -13.24 -5.48
CA GLY A 191 -14.01 -14.16 -6.31
C GLY A 191 -15.51 -14.11 -6.00
N PHE A 192 -15.87 -13.96 -4.73
CA PHE A 192 -17.27 -13.80 -4.33
C PHE A 192 -17.84 -12.46 -4.80
N PHE A 193 -17.13 -11.35 -4.52
CA PHE A 193 -17.56 -10.01 -4.92
C PHE A 193 -17.57 -9.82 -6.44
N SER A 194 -16.64 -10.44 -7.15
CA SER A 194 -16.56 -10.35 -8.61
C SER A 194 -17.76 -10.99 -9.29
N SER A 195 -18.18 -12.15 -8.80
CA SER A 195 -19.38 -12.85 -9.27
C SER A 195 -20.64 -12.03 -9.01
N LEU A 196 -20.79 -11.47 -7.80
CA LEU A 196 -21.92 -10.63 -7.44
C LEU A 196 -21.99 -9.35 -8.30
N LEU A 197 -20.84 -8.73 -8.56
CA LEU A 197 -20.80 -7.54 -9.37
C LEU A 197 -21.07 -7.81 -10.85
N SER A 198 -20.55 -8.91 -11.40
CA SER A 198 -20.87 -9.33 -12.77
C SER A 198 -22.38 -9.51 -12.94
N TYR A 199 -23.07 -10.03 -11.92
CA TYR A 199 -24.53 -10.10 -11.90
C TYR A 199 -25.17 -8.71 -11.82
N ALA A 200 -24.69 -7.83 -10.94
CA ALA A 200 -25.22 -6.47 -10.78
C ALA A 200 -25.11 -5.63 -12.06
N ILE A 201 -23.98 -5.71 -12.77
CA ILE A 201 -23.74 -4.96 -14.01
C ILE A 201 -24.63 -5.44 -15.15
N SER A 202 -25.03 -6.71 -15.16
CA SER A 202 -25.98 -7.26 -16.15
C SER A 202 -27.34 -6.57 -16.14
N PHE A 203 -27.73 -5.92 -15.03
CA PHE A 203 -28.99 -5.16 -14.94
C PHE A 203 -28.86 -3.70 -15.39
N ILE A 204 -27.64 -3.19 -15.58
CA ILE A 204 -27.42 -1.79 -15.95
C ILE A 204 -27.74 -1.63 -17.44
N LYS A 205 -28.83 -0.93 -17.73
CA LYS A 205 -29.18 -0.46 -19.07
C LYS A 205 -28.77 1.01 -19.18
N ALA A 206 -27.61 1.26 -19.77
CA ALA A 206 -27.09 2.59 -20.03
C ALA A 206 -26.66 2.71 -21.49
N ASP A 207 -26.53 3.93 -22.00
CA ASP A 207 -26.02 4.22 -23.36
C ASP A 207 -24.50 3.98 -23.49
N ILE A 208 -23.83 3.63 -22.39
CA ILE A 208 -22.39 3.34 -22.32
C ILE A 208 -22.21 1.83 -22.20
N SER A 209 -21.21 1.28 -22.90
CA SER A 209 -20.94 -0.16 -22.88
C SER A 209 -20.71 -0.67 -21.44
N PRO A 210 -21.31 -1.80 -21.03
CA PRO A 210 -21.24 -2.29 -19.65
C PRO A 210 -19.81 -2.48 -19.11
N TRP A 211 -18.87 -2.86 -19.99
CA TRP A 211 -17.46 -3.03 -19.63
C TRP A 211 -16.78 -1.71 -19.25
N GLN A 212 -17.15 -0.58 -19.86
CA GLN A 212 -16.59 0.74 -19.52
C GLN A 212 -17.06 1.16 -18.13
N ILE A 213 -18.35 0.93 -17.84
CA ILE A 213 -18.94 1.20 -16.53
C ILE A 213 -18.22 0.39 -15.45
N LEU A 214 -17.90 -0.89 -15.72
CA LEU A 214 -17.13 -1.73 -14.81
C LEU A 214 -15.77 -1.09 -14.45
N PHE A 215 -14.97 -0.70 -15.46
CA PHE A 215 -13.66 -0.07 -15.22
C PHE A 215 -13.77 1.28 -14.51
N ILE A 216 -14.79 2.09 -14.81
CA ILE A 216 -15.02 3.38 -14.14
C ILE A 216 -15.35 3.16 -12.67
N ILE A 217 -16.27 2.25 -12.34
CA ILE A 217 -16.67 1.98 -10.95
C ILE A 217 -15.47 1.43 -10.17
N PHE A 218 -14.78 0.42 -10.71
CA PHE A 218 -13.61 -0.18 -10.06
C PHE A 218 -12.49 0.82 -9.87
N GLY A 219 -12.15 1.54 -10.94
CA GLY A 219 -11.10 2.55 -10.90
C GLY A 219 -11.41 3.67 -9.91
N SER A 220 -12.67 4.11 -9.85
CA SER A 220 -13.10 5.16 -8.92
C SER A 220 -13.02 4.70 -7.46
N VAL A 221 -13.49 3.49 -7.15
CA VAL A 221 -13.41 2.95 -5.79
C VAL A 221 -11.95 2.72 -5.37
N THR A 222 -11.12 2.16 -6.26
CA THR A 222 -9.68 1.96 -6.00
C THR A 222 -8.95 3.29 -5.84
N MET A 223 -9.24 4.29 -6.67
CA MET A 223 -8.63 5.62 -6.60
C MET A 223 -9.02 6.34 -5.30
N LEU A 224 -10.31 6.32 -4.93
CA LEU A 224 -10.80 6.88 -3.67
C LEU A 224 -10.14 6.18 -2.47
N ARG A 225 -10.01 4.84 -2.52
CA ARG A 225 -9.28 4.08 -1.50
C ARG A 225 -7.84 4.54 -1.40
N GLY A 226 -7.11 4.65 -2.52
CA GLY A 226 -5.74 5.14 -2.54
C GLY A 226 -5.58 6.54 -1.94
N LEU A 227 -6.50 7.45 -2.29
CA LEU A 227 -6.58 8.80 -1.70
C LEU A 227 -6.80 8.73 -0.19
N CYS A 228 -7.74 7.90 0.29
CA CYS A 228 -7.94 7.69 1.72
C CYS A 228 -6.70 7.11 2.41
N LEU A 229 -5.99 6.19 1.76
CA LEU A 229 -4.76 5.59 2.29
C LEU A 229 -3.63 6.62 2.45
N LEU A 230 -3.58 7.69 1.65
CA LEU A 230 -2.59 8.78 1.83
C LEU A 230 -2.75 9.47 3.19
N TRP A 231 -3.97 9.52 3.73
CA TRP A 231 -4.26 10.11 5.04
C TRP A 231 -4.22 9.08 6.17
N LEU A 232 -4.55 7.82 5.86
CA LEU A 232 -4.75 6.76 6.85
C LEU A 232 -3.47 5.97 7.18
N ILE A 233 -2.56 5.77 6.22
CA ILE A 233 -1.34 4.98 6.43
C ILE A 233 -0.22 5.87 7.01
N PRO A 234 0.27 5.58 8.23
CA PRO A 234 1.48 6.22 8.74
C PRO A 234 2.74 5.60 8.10
N ASP A 235 3.71 6.46 7.76
CA ASP A 235 4.93 6.07 7.06
C ASP A 235 5.88 5.22 7.93
N HIS A 236 5.85 5.41 9.25
CA HIS A 236 6.63 4.66 10.24
C HIS A 236 5.85 4.36 11.52
N PRO A 237 6.22 3.29 12.27
CA PRO A 237 5.69 3.02 13.62
C PRO A 237 5.84 4.19 14.59
N THR A 238 6.88 5.00 14.42
CA THR A 238 7.16 6.22 15.19
C THR A 238 6.22 7.38 14.85
N THR A 239 5.69 7.42 13.62
CA THR A 239 4.73 8.44 13.14
C THR A 239 3.26 7.98 13.23
N ALA A 240 3.02 6.82 13.84
CA ALA A 240 1.72 6.16 13.88
C ALA A 240 0.66 6.96 14.65
N ARG A 241 -0.15 7.75 13.95
CA ARG A 241 -1.20 8.58 14.56
C ARG A 241 -2.23 7.78 15.38
N PHE A 242 -2.39 6.49 15.09
CA PHE A 242 -3.33 5.60 15.80
C PHE A 242 -2.78 5.04 17.14
N LEU A 243 -1.48 5.19 17.41
CA LEU A 243 -0.84 4.77 18.67
C LEU A 243 -0.54 5.99 19.55
N LEU A 244 -0.75 5.83 20.86
CA LEU A 244 -0.29 6.77 21.89
C LEU A 244 1.24 6.82 21.90
N ALA A 245 1.84 7.95 22.30
CA ALA A 245 3.30 8.16 22.26
C ALA A 245 4.08 7.02 22.94
N GLU A 246 3.63 6.59 24.13
CA GLU A 246 4.22 5.47 24.88
C GLU A 246 4.09 4.11 24.15
N GLN A 247 2.99 3.89 23.44
CA GLN A 247 2.76 2.66 22.67
C GLN A 247 3.63 2.60 21.40
N ARG A 248 4.06 3.74 20.86
CA ARG A 248 4.93 3.81 19.67
C ARG A 248 6.35 3.35 19.99
N GLU A 249 6.90 3.80 21.12
CA GLU A 249 8.23 3.40 21.57
C GLU A 249 8.28 1.89 21.86
N LYS A 250 7.27 1.39 22.58
CA LYS A 250 7.09 -0.05 22.85
C LYS A 250 6.94 -0.88 21.55
N ALA A 251 6.24 -0.36 20.54
CA ALA A 251 6.11 -1.03 19.24
C ALA A 251 7.42 -1.10 18.45
N VAL A 252 8.28 -0.08 18.53
CA VAL A 252 9.61 -0.10 17.90
C VAL A 252 10.51 -1.13 18.57
N VAL A 253 10.57 -1.16 19.90
CA VAL A 253 11.36 -2.14 20.67
C VAL A 253 10.94 -3.57 20.34
N ARG A 254 9.63 -3.81 20.19
CA ARG A 254 9.05 -5.11 19.85
C ARG A 254 9.54 -5.66 18.51
N VAL A 255 9.73 -4.80 17.51
CA VAL A 255 10.17 -5.20 16.16
C VAL A 255 11.70 -5.14 16.03
N ALA A 256 12.38 -4.27 16.79
CA ALA A 256 13.83 -4.15 16.84
C ALA A 256 14.52 -5.48 17.22
N THR A 257 13.91 -6.29 18.08
CA THR A 257 14.41 -7.65 18.41
C THR A 257 14.45 -8.60 17.19
N ASN A 258 13.70 -8.29 16.11
CA ASN A 258 13.74 -9.04 14.84
C ASN A 258 14.69 -8.43 13.82
N MET A 259 15.06 -7.14 13.96
CA MET A 259 15.90 -6.38 13.03
C MET A 259 17.39 -6.39 13.42
N THR A 260 17.76 -6.92 14.59
CA THR A 260 19.17 -7.13 15.01
C THR A 260 19.97 -8.08 14.12
N SER A 261 19.34 -8.74 13.14
CA SER A 261 20.05 -9.36 12.00
C SER A 261 20.08 -8.40 10.81
N VAL A 262 21.03 -7.46 10.87
CA VAL A 262 21.73 -6.82 9.73
C VAL A 262 20.87 -5.95 8.79
N LYS A 263 20.61 -4.70 9.18
CA LYS A 263 20.81 -3.58 8.24
C LYS A 263 22.30 -3.25 8.21
N ASN A 264 23.04 -3.85 7.29
CA ASN A 264 24.31 -3.29 6.84
C ASN A 264 23.98 -2.38 5.66
N ASP A 265 24.02 -1.08 5.86
CA ASP A 265 23.87 -0.08 4.80
C ASP A 265 25.10 0.00 3.87
N ALA A 266 25.99 -1.00 3.92
CA ALA A 266 27.16 -1.11 3.04
C ALA A 266 26.92 -2.18 1.97
N PHE A 267 26.57 -1.72 0.77
CA PHE A 267 26.57 -2.53 -0.45
C PHE A 267 27.98 -3.09 -0.67
N LYS A 268 28.20 -4.40 -0.52
CA LYS A 268 29.44 -5.07 -0.95
C LYS A 268 29.25 -5.59 -2.37
N MET A 269 29.90 -4.94 -3.32
CA MET A 269 30.08 -5.48 -4.67
C MET A 269 31.21 -6.53 -4.60
N TYR A 270 30.97 -7.74 -5.11
CA TYR A 270 32.00 -8.75 -5.37
C TYR A 270 32.18 -8.87 -6.88
#